data_AF-B9PJ56-F1
#
_entry.id   AF-B9PJ56-F1
#
_cell.length_a   1.000
_cell.length_b   1.000
_cell.length_c   1.000
_cell.angle_alpha   90.00
_cell.angle_beta   90.00
_cell.angle_gamma   90.00
#
_symmetry.space_group_name_H-M   'P 1'
#
loop_
_entity.id
_entity.type
_entity.pdbx_description
1 polymer ?
#
loop_
_entity_poly.entity_id
_entity_poly.type
_entity_poly.pdbx_seq_one_letter_code
_entity_poly.pdbx_strand_id
1 'polypeptide(L)'
;MEALQFCRLYVGADIDECATDQNDCSTRTKNSVCRNTDGSYECICDIYRTLSANSCEDINECLENRGGCGNNSECVNQIGAPQLCKCYTGYEGNNDQPGTDCKDIDECLTMTCGAHSKCVNTPGSYICQCDSGYTETSAGHCEEIDYCGTGQNQCDTYYADCVQSNGVYTCKCKDFFRGTGTSGNCTPVSGYEYLACELLGSSCNSYQECQREALGSYSCKDKTSMQQLSTFFSEGGSVNTPAWIWFIVVFGGFLLILFLWFLTKKLTDTKRRNETQETTLYANYTPAVAAAPAYGAMDYYG
;
A
#
# COMPACT_ATOMS: atom_id res chain seq x y z
N MET A 1 -89.51 -79.36 -40.78
CA MET A 1 -89.62 -77.90 -40.89
C MET A 1 -89.16 -77.35 -39.54
N GLU A 2 -87.84 -77.29 -39.29
CA GLU A 2 -86.93 -76.22 -39.75
C GLU A 2 -87.56 -74.83 -39.47
N ALA A 3 -87.01 -73.94 -38.65
CA ALA A 3 -85.61 -73.67 -38.39
C ALA A 3 -85.34 -73.33 -36.91
N LEU A 4 -84.32 -73.99 -36.36
CA LEU A 4 -83.63 -73.66 -35.12
C LEU A 4 -82.84 -72.35 -35.30
N GLN A 5 -83.15 -71.36 -34.48
CA GLN A 5 -82.20 -70.76 -33.53
C GLN A 5 -80.71 -70.78 -33.94
N PHE A 6 -80.23 -69.91 -34.83
CA PHE A 6 -78.80 -69.49 -34.85
C PHE A 6 -78.61 -68.17 -35.62
N CYS A 7 -79.23 -67.08 -35.15
CA CYS A 7 -78.53 -65.80 -35.18
C CYS A 7 -77.71 -65.70 -33.89
N ARG A 8 -76.65 -66.53 -33.78
CA ARG A 8 -75.52 -66.10 -32.96
C ARG A 8 -74.88 -64.97 -33.75
N LEU A 9 -74.89 -63.79 -33.15
CA LEU A 9 -74.01 -62.68 -33.45
C LEU A 9 -72.60 -63.24 -33.72
N TYR A 10 -72.22 -63.40 -34.99
CA TYR A 10 -70.83 -63.24 -35.34
C TYR A 10 -70.58 -61.74 -35.29
N VAL A 11 -70.39 -61.22 -34.08
CA VAL A 11 -69.44 -60.12 -33.95
C VAL A 11 -68.14 -60.79 -34.35
N GLY A 12 -67.71 -60.60 -35.61
CA GLY A 12 -66.37 -60.97 -36.00
C GLY A 12 -65.46 -60.34 -34.98
N ALA A 13 -64.67 -61.16 -34.29
CA ALA A 13 -63.65 -60.60 -33.40
C ALA A 13 -62.79 -59.68 -34.26
N ASP A 14 -62.54 -58.48 -33.74
CA ASP A 14 -61.65 -57.52 -34.35
C ASP A 14 -60.30 -58.19 -34.69
N ILE A 15 -59.77 -57.87 -35.87
CA ILE A 15 -58.49 -58.40 -36.33
C ILE A 15 -57.43 -57.44 -35.82
N ASP A 16 -56.55 -57.89 -34.93
CA ASP A 16 -55.41 -57.07 -34.53
C ASP A 16 -54.39 -56.97 -35.68
N GLU A 17 -54.46 -55.91 -36.48
CA GLU A 17 -53.55 -55.72 -37.63
C GLU A 17 -52.11 -55.41 -37.19
N CYS A 18 -51.91 -55.02 -35.93
CA CYS A 18 -50.59 -54.79 -35.36
C CYS A 18 -49.91 -56.10 -34.93
N ALA A 19 -50.68 -57.08 -34.42
CA ALA A 19 -50.17 -58.40 -34.06
C ALA A 19 -50.04 -59.36 -35.26
N THR A 20 -50.78 -59.09 -36.34
CA THR A 20 -50.81 -59.93 -37.54
C THR A 20 -49.96 -59.40 -38.69
N ASP A 21 -49.24 -58.28 -38.49
CA ASP A 21 -48.48 -57.55 -39.52
C ASP A 21 -49.33 -57.18 -40.76
N GLN A 22 -50.65 -57.03 -40.58
CA GLN A 22 -51.60 -56.61 -41.63
C GLN A 22 -51.79 -55.08 -41.67
N ASN A 23 -50.78 -54.32 -41.23
CA ASN A 23 -50.77 -52.86 -41.23
C ASN A 23 -49.75 -52.33 -42.25
N ASP A 24 -49.98 -51.12 -42.75
CA ASP A 24 -49.05 -50.42 -43.66
C ASP A 24 -48.29 -49.28 -42.96
N CYS A 25 -48.21 -49.28 -41.62
CA CYS A 25 -47.65 -48.16 -40.87
C CYS A 25 -46.19 -47.84 -41.22
N SER A 26 -45.38 -48.86 -41.51
CA SER A 26 -43.98 -48.68 -41.93
C SER A 26 -43.82 -47.93 -43.26
N THR A 27 -44.83 -47.94 -44.13
CA THR A 27 -44.79 -47.30 -45.46
C THR A 27 -45.68 -46.06 -45.53
N ARG A 28 -46.81 -46.06 -44.82
CA ARG A 28 -47.76 -44.95 -44.72
C ARG A 28 -47.19 -43.81 -43.88
N THR A 29 -46.53 -44.12 -42.75
CA THR A 29 -45.96 -43.11 -41.85
C THR A 29 -44.64 -43.61 -41.25
N LYS A 30 -43.52 -43.11 -41.76
CA LYS A 30 -42.19 -43.57 -41.35
C LYS A 30 -41.97 -43.33 -39.85
N ASN A 31 -41.41 -44.31 -39.15
CA ASN A 31 -41.18 -44.30 -37.69
C ASN A 31 -42.46 -44.15 -36.84
N SER A 32 -43.62 -44.56 -37.36
CA SER A 32 -44.86 -44.68 -36.58
C SER A 32 -44.99 -46.07 -35.95
N VAL A 33 -45.81 -46.15 -34.91
CA VAL A 33 -46.22 -47.38 -34.24
C VAL A 33 -47.69 -47.65 -34.53
N CYS A 34 -48.00 -48.91 -34.77
CA CYS A 34 -49.37 -49.37 -35.01
C CYS A 34 -50.14 -49.43 -33.69
N ARG A 35 -51.35 -48.87 -33.69
CA ARG A 35 -52.33 -48.98 -32.61
C ARG A 35 -53.60 -49.63 -33.15
N ASN A 36 -53.94 -50.80 -32.64
CA ASN A 36 -55.17 -51.50 -33.00
C ASN A 36 -56.41 -50.77 -32.45
N THR A 37 -57.50 -50.74 -33.22
CA THR A 37 -58.78 -50.11 -32.86
C THR A 37 -59.93 -51.03 -33.27
N ASP A 38 -61.12 -50.88 -32.67
CA ASP A 38 -62.24 -51.77 -33.00
C ASP A 38 -62.69 -51.58 -34.46
N GLY A 39 -62.36 -52.54 -35.32
CA GLY A 39 -62.66 -52.57 -36.75
C GLY A 39 -61.63 -51.92 -37.68
N SER A 40 -60.45 -51.51 -37.18
CA SER A 40 -59.35 -50.91 -37.98
C SER A 40 -58.06 -50.78 -37.15
N TYR A 41 -56.99 -50.22 -37.74
CA TYR A 41 -55.81 -49.74 -37.00
C TYR A 41 -55.51 -48.27 -37.30
N GLU A 42 -54.70 -47.65 -36.44
CA GLU A 42 -54.13 -46.33 -36.62
C GLU A 42 -52.60 -46.37 -36.53
N CYS A 43 -51.93 -45.57 -37.36
CA CYS A 43 -50.48 -45.39 -37.30
C CYS A 43 -50.19 -44.07 -36.58
N ILE A 44 -49.64 -44.16 -35.37
CA ILE A 44 -49.39 -43.01 -34.51
C ILE A 44 -47.90 -42.83 -34.29
N CYS A 45 -47.46 -41.59 -34.04
CA CYS A 45 -46.09 -41.37 -33.60
C CYS A 45 -45.92 -41.78 -32.14
N ASP A 46 -44.75 -42.32 -31.82
CA ASP A 46 -44.35 -42.55 -30.43
C ASP A 46 -44.35 -41.25 -29.62
N ILE A 47 -44.38 -41.39 -28.29
CA ILE A 47 -44.17 -40.27 -27.38
C ILE A 47 -42.86 -39.54 -27.74
N TYR A 48 -42.86 -38.20 -27.61
CA TYR A 48 -41.75 -37.32 -28.01
C TYR A 48 -41.52 -37.17 -29.53
N ARG A 49 -42.44 -37.67 -30.36
CA ARG A 49 -42.42 -37.44 -31.81
C ARG A 49 -43.71 -36.79 -32.29
N THR A 50 -43.61 -36.03 -33.37
CA THR A 50 -44.74 -35.38 -34.04
C THR A 50 -44.80 -35.76 -35.51
N LEU A 51 -46.01 -35.76 -36.07
CA LEU A 51 -46.23 -36.08 -37.48
C LEU A 51 -45.84 -34.87 -38.35
N SER A 52 -44.81 -35.06 -39.17
CA SER A 52 -44.33 -34.08 -40.14
C SER A 52 -44.37 -34.70 -41.53
N ALA A 53 -45.25 -34.18 -42.40
CA ALA A 53 -45.63 -34.78 -43.67
C ALA A 53 -46.10 -36.25 -43.52
N ASN A 54 -45.23 -37.23 -43.80
CA ASN A 54 -45.49 -38.67 -43.68
C ASN A 54 -44.44 -39.39 -42.82
N SER A 55 -43.79 -38.67 -41.90
CA SER A 55 -42.77 -39.22 -41.01
C SER A 55 -42.96 -38.70 -39.60
N CYS A 56 -42.77 -39.57 -38.62
CA CYS A 56 -42.68 -39.19 -37.21
C CYS A 56 -41.27 -38.64 -36.96
N GLU A 57 -41.21 -37.31 -36.82
CA GLU A 57 -40.01 -36.55 -36.52
C GLU A 57 -39.92 -36.25 -35.03
N ASP A 58 -38.70 -36.09 -34.56
CA ASP A 58 -38.40 -35.78 -33.17
C ASP A 58 -38.96 -34.40 -32.78
N ILE A 59 -39.56 -34.30 -31.59
CA ILE A 59 -39.90 -33.01 -31.00
C ILE A 59 -38.65 -32.49 -30.33
N ASN A 60 -38.21 -31.28 -30.68
CA ASN A 60 -37.11 -30.63 -29.98
C ASN A 60 -37.65 -29.70 -28.90
N GLU A 61 -37.85 -30.24 -27.69
CA GLU A 61 -38.39 -29.48 -26.56
C GLU A 61 -37.46 -28.34 -26.13
N CYS A 62 -36.16 -28.41 -26.44
CA CYS A 62 -35.20 -27.37 -26.09
C CYS A 62 -35.42 -26.05 -26.85
N LEU A 63 -36.13 -26.07 -27.98
CA LEU A 63 -36.45 -24.85 -28.74
C LEU A 63 -37.47 -23.97 -28.03
N GLU A 64 -38.30 -24.54 -27.15
CA GLU A 64 -39.30 -23.80 -26.39
C GLU A 64 -38.96 -23.79 -24.90
N ASN A 65 -38.92 -22.61 -24.28
CA ASN A 65 -38.65 -22.44 -22.85
C ASN A 65 -37.45 -23.27 -22.32
N ARG A 66 -36.42 -23.50 -23.14
CA ARG A 66 -35.25 -24.32 -22.79
C ARG A 66 -35.64 -25.73 -22.30
N GLY A 67 -36.69 -26.34 -22.86
CA GLY A 67 -37.19 -27.65 -22.44
C GLY A 67 -37.70 -27.68 -21.00
N GLY A 68 -37.98 -26.52 -20.40
CA GLY A 68 -38.33 -26.40 -18.98
C GLY A 68 -37.17 -26.69 -18.03
N CYS A 69 -35.92 -26.70 -18.49
CA CYS A 69 -34.76 -26.91 -17.62
C CYS A 69 -34.58 -25.75 -16.63
N GLY A 70 -34.15 -26.09 -15.41
CA GLY A 70 -33.92 -25.11 -14.34
C GLY A 70 -32.68 -24.24 -14.55
N ASN A 71 -32.43 -23.34 -13.62
CA ASN A 71 -31.25 -22.48 -13.65
C ASN A 71 -29.95 -23.29 -13.57
N ASN A 72 -28.88 -22.74 -14.16
CA ASN A 72 -27.55 -23.35 -14.22
C ASN A 72 -27.49 -24.73 -14.90
N SER A 73 -28.36 -24.95 -15.90
CA SER A 73 -28.40 -26.17 -16.70
C SER A 73 -28.57 -25.88 -18.20
N GLU A 74 -28.11 -26.83 -19.01
CA GLU A 74 -28.24 -26.89 -20.45
C GLU A 74 -29.30 -27.92 -20.86
N CYS A 75 -30.21 -27.51 -21.74
CA CYS A 75 -31.15 -28.44 -22.36
C CYS A 75 -30.48 -29.17 -23.51
N VAL A 76 -30.51 -30.50 -23.48
CA VAL A 76 -29.99 -31.39 -24.52
C VAL A 76 -31.15 -32.18 -25.10
N ASN A 77 -31.43 -31.96 -26.39
CA ASN A 77 -32.47 -32.68 -27.11
C ASN A 77 -32.10 -34.17 -27.29
N GLN A 78 -33.04 -35.08 -27.04
CA GLN A 78 -32.83 -36.52 -27.22
C GLN A 78 -33.75 -37.08 -28.29
N ILE A 79 -33.19 -37.69 -29.33
CA ILE A 79 -33.98 -38.21 -30.44
C ILE A 79 -34.89 -39.35 -29.98
N GLY A 80 -36.21 -39.13 -30.00
CA GLY A 80 -37.23 -40.10 -29.60
C GLY A 80 -37.29 -40.36 -28.09
N ALA A 81 -36.83 -39.41 -27.27
CA ALA A 81 -36.78 -39.49 -25.81
C ALA A 81 -37.04 -38.10 -25.22
N PRO A 82 -37.38 -37.98 -23.92
CA PRO A 82 -37.53 -36.67 -23.32
C PRO A 82 -36.20 -35.90 -23.33
N GLN A 83 -36.29 -34.58 -23.38
CA GLN A 83 -35.14 -33.70 -23.23
C GLN A 83 -34.40 -33.95 -21.90
N LEU A 84 -33.08 -33.75 -21.93
CA LEU A 84 -32.20 -33.88 -20.77
C LEU A 84 -31.77 -32.50 -20.28
N CYS A 85 -31.75 -32.28 -18.96
CA CYS A 85 -31.34 -31.02 -18.35
C CYS A 85 -30.00 -31.18 -17.63
N LYS A 86 -28.90 -30.97 -18.35
CA LYS A 86 -27.55 -31.20 -17.83
C LYS A 86 -27.04 -29.98 -17.04
N CYS A 87 -26.67 -30.14 -15.78
CA CYS A 87 -26.03 -29.04 -15.03
C CYS A 87 -24.74 -28.56 -15.71
N TYR A 88 -24.50 -27.25 -15.67
CA TYR A 88 -23.22 -26.69 -16.11
C TYR A 88 -22.06 -27.21 -15.27
N THR A 89 -20.84 -27.16 -15.82
CA THR A 89 -19.62 -27.48 -15.06
C THR A 89 -19.55 -26.61 -13.79
N GLY A 90 -19.25 -27.23 -12.65
CA GLY A 90 -19.23 -26.58 -11.33
C GLY A 90 -20.59 -26.58 -10.62
N TYR A 91 -21.63 -27.20 -11.20
CA TYR A 91 -22.94 -27.32 -10.59
C TYR A 91 -23.37 -28.79 -10.47
N GLU A 92 -24.13 -29.11 -9.43
CA GLU A 92 -24.70 -30.42 -9.16
C GLU A 92 -26.23 -30.37 -9.03
N GLY A 93 -26.89 -31.46 -9.38
CA GLY A 93 -28.34 -31.56 -9.38
C GLY A 93 -28.84 -32.82 -10.06
N ASN A 94 -30.15 -33.03 -10.03
CA ASN A 94 -30.76 -34.15 -10.74
C ASN A 94 -30.86 -33.81 -12.23
N ASN A 95 -29.92 -34.34 -13.02
CA ASN A 95 -29.69 -33.97 -14.43
C ASN A 95 -30.78 -34.40 -15.43
N ASP A 96 -31.86 -35.00 -14.94
CA ASP A 96 -32.85 -35.70 -15.76
C ASP A 96 -34.27 -35.13 -15.63
N GLN A 97 -34.48 -34.05 -14.85
CA GLN A 97 -35.83 -33.52 -14.60
C GLN A 97 -35.97 -32.01 -14.92
N PRO A 98 -36.93 -31.66 -15.81
CA PRO A 98 -37.36 -30.28 -16.01
C PRO A 98 -37.80 -29.63 -14.68
N GLY A 99 -37.50 -28.35 -14.51
CA GLY A 99 -37.88 -27.54 -13.36
C GLY A 99 -36.96 -27.66 -12.14
N THR A 100 -35.86 -28.42 -12.22
CA THR A 100 -34.88 -28.53 -11.13
C THR A 100 -33.71 -27.59 -11.37
N ASP A 101 -33.48 -26.65 -10.46
CA ASP A 101 -32.30 -25.78 -10.48
C ASP A 101 -31.05 -26.55 -10.05
N CYS A 102 -29.97 -26.39 -10.81
CA CYS A 102 -28.67 -26.93 -10.43
C CYS A 102 -28.02 -26.02 -9.39
N LYS A 103 -27.51 -26.64 -8.33
CA LYS A 103 -26.84 -25.97 -7.22
C LYS A 103 -25.36 -25.91 -7.48
N ASP A 104 -24.78 -24.81 -7.06
CA ASP A 104 -23.34 -24.61 -7.09
C ASP A 104 -22.64 -25.67 -6.22
N ILE A 105 -21.57 -26.27 -6.73
CA ILE A 105 -20.73 -27.20 -5.98
C ILE A 105 -19.79 -26.37 -5.12
N ASP A 106 -19.87 -26.50 -3.79
CA ASP A 106 -18.91 -25.83 -2.91
C ASP A 106 -17.62 -26.65 -2.82
N GLU A 107 -16.64 -26.35 -3.68
CA GLU A 107 -15.37 -27.09 -3.69
C GLU A 107 -14.58 -26.86 -2.40
N CYS A 108 -14.81 -25.77 -1.66
CA CYS A 108 -14.12 -25.47 -0.41
C CYS A 108 -14.44 -26.44 0.74
N LEU A 109 -15.51 -27.25 0.61
CA LEU A 109 -15.82 -28.31 1.58
C LEU A 109 -14.92 -29.54 1.44
N THR A 110 -14.31 -29.72 0.27
CA THR A 110 -13.53 -30.93 -0.06
C THR A 110 -12.09 -30.62 -0.43
N MET A 111 -11.83 -29.45 -1.00
CA MET A 111 -10.51 -28.99 -1.40
C MET A 111 -9.92 -28.03 -0.37
N THR A 112 -8.63 -28.21 -0.09
CA THR A 112 -7.83 -27.23 0.67
C THR A 112 -6.97 -26.44 -0.29
N CYS A 113 -7.12 -25.11 -0.26
CA CYS A 113 -6.17 -24.22 -0.91
C CYS A 113 -4.76 -24.34 -0.28
N GLY A 114 -3.73 -23.87 -0.99
CA GLY A 114 -2.34 -23.94 -0.54
C GLY A 114 -2.10 -23.18 0.77
N ALA A 115 -0.88 -23.30 1.32
CA ALA A 115 -0.50 -22.54 2.51
C ALA A 115 -0.70 -21.02 2.31
N HIS A 116 -1.03 -20.32 3.39
CA HIS A 116 -1.28 -18.87 3.39
C HIS A 116 -2.39 -18.41 2.45
N SER A 117 -3.42 -19.24 2.30
CA SER A 117 -4.58 -18.93 1.49
C SER A 117 -5.86 -19.50 2.07
N LYS A 118 -6.98 -18.86 1.73
CA LYS A 118 -8.32 -19.24 2.11
C LYS A 118 -9.13 -19.56 0.87
N CYS A 119 -9.83 -20.70 0.90
CA CYS A 119 -10.79 -21.04 -0.14
C CYS A 119 -12.03 -20.16 -0.04
N VAL A 120 -12.45 -19.61 -1.18
CA VAL A 120 -13.69 -18.85 -1.34
C VAL A 120 -14.47 -19.46 -2.50
N ASN A 121 -15.64 -20.01 -2.17
CA ASN A 121 -16.53 -20.59 -3.17
C ASN A 121 -17.14 -19.49 -4.07
N THR A 122 -17.24 -19.73 -5.37
CA THR A 122 -17.81 -18.80 -6.35
C THR A 122 -18.80 -19.53 -7.28
N PRO A 123 -19.75 -18.84 -7.93
CA PRO A 123 -20.69 -19.55 -8.79
C PRO A 123 -20.01 -20.28 -9.95
N GLY A 124 -20.05 -21.61 -9.93
CA GLY A 124 -19.48 -22.55 -10.89
C GLY A 124 -17.99 -22.87 -10.70
N SER A 125 -17.36 -22.42 -9.60
CA SER A 125 -15.93 -22.62 -9.33
C SER A 125 -15.57 -22.24 -7.89
N TYR A 126 -14.28 -22.24 -7.57
CA TYR A 126 -13.74 -21.63 -6.36
C TYR A 126 -12.53 -20.76 -6.71
N ILE A 127 -12.13 -19.90 -5.77
CA ILE A 127 -10.85 -19.19 -5.80
C ILE A 127 -10.09 -19.39 -4.49
N CYS A 128 -8.76 -19.43 -4.58
CA CYS A 128 -7.89 -19.45 -3.42
C CYS A 128 -7.36 -18.03 -3.17
N GLN A 129 -7.93 -17.34 -2.20
CA GLN A 129 -7.52 -15.98 -1.85
C GLN A 129 -6.33 -16.01 -0.89
N CYS A 130 -5.22 -15.38 -1.25
CA CYS A 130 -4.06 -15.27 -0.36
C CYS A 130 -4.38 -14.48 0.92
N ASP A 131 -3.75 -14.88 2.02
CA ASP A 131 -3.83 -14.18 3.30
C ASP A 131 -3.23 -12.77 3.20
N SER A 132 -3.58 -11.89 4.14
CA SER A 132 -2.99 -10.56 4.21
C SER A 132 -1.47 -10.66 4.37
N GLY A 133 -0.72 -9.94 3.53
CA GLY A 133 0.74 -10.03 3.50
C GLY A 133 1.30 -10.99 2.45
N TYR A 134 0.43 -11.68 1.71
CA TYR A 134 0.80 -12.63 0.66
C TYR A 134 0.20 -12.24 -0.69
N THR A 135 0.88 -12.59 -1.77
CA THR A 135 0.43 -12.37 -3.15
C THR A 135 0.47 -13.66 -3.95
N GLU A 136 -0.45 -13.78 -4.91
CA GLU A 136 -0.51 -14.93 -5.81
C GLU A 136 0.63 -14.88 -6.83
N THR A 137 1.28 -16.02 -7.03
CA THR A 137 2.32 -16.23 -8.05
C THR A 137 1.73 -16.72 -9.36
N SER A 138 2.52 -16.72 -10.43
CA SER A 138 2.13 -17.31 -11.72
C SER A 138 1.80 -18.81 -11.64
N ALA A 139 2.23 -19.51 -10.58
CA ALA A 139 1.95 -20.91 -10.32
C ALA A 139 0.66 -21.14 -9.50
N GLY A 140 -0.06 -20.08 -9.09
CA GLY A 140 -1.27 -20.20 -8.27
C GLY A 140 -0.99 -20.50 -6.79
N HIS A 141 0.21 -20.18 -6.31
CA HIS A 141 0.59 -20.28 -4.90
C HIS A 141 0.79 -18.90 -4.28
N CYS A 142 0.55 -18.79 -2.97
CA CYS A 142 0.71 -17.54 -2.22
C CYS A 142 2.12 -17.44 -1.66
N GLU A 143 2.82 -16.35 -1.99
CA GLU A 143 4.15 -16.01 -1.47
C GLU A 143 4.11 -14.69 -0.70
N GLU A 144 5.02 -14.52 0.26
CA GLU A 144 5.10 -13.29 1.04
C GLU A 144 5.41 -12.08 0.15
N ILE A 145 4.64 -11.00 0.34
CA ILE A 145 4.92 -9.71 -0.31
C ILE A 145 6.17 -9.12 0.32
N ASP A 146 7.23 -8.89 -0.44
CA ASP A 146 8.44 -8.23 0.04
C ASP A 146 8.24 -6.72 0.21
N TYR A 147 7.64 -6.30 1.32
CA TYR A 147 7.38 -4.90 1.65
C TYR A 147 8.67 -4.09 1.79
N CYS A 148 9.75 -4.70 2.28
CA CYS A 148 11.00 -4.01 2.57
C CYS A 148 11.88 -3.84 1.32
N GLY A 149 11.93 -4.81 0.42
CA GLY A 149 12.73 -4.76 -0.80
C GLY A 149 12.06 -4.04 -1.98
N THR A 150 10.72 -4.02 -2.04
CA THR A 150 9.98 -3.37 -3.13
C THR A 150 9.68 -1.89 -2.89
N GLY A 151 9.89 -1.39 -1.67
CA GLY A 151 9.54 -0.03 -1.28
C GLY A 151 8.03 0.21 -1.10
N GLN A 152 7.22 -0.85 -1.00
CA GLN A 152 5.78 -0.77 -0.70
C GLN A 152 5.47 -0.55 0.79
N ASN A 153 6.50 -0.41 1.63
CA ASN A 153 6.35 -0.08 3.05
C ASN A 153 6.14 1.43 3.26
N GLN A 154 5.57 1.79 4.42
CA GLN A 154 5.40 3.18 4.85
C GLN A 154 6.50 3.65 5.81
N CYS A 155 7.65 2.95 5.84
CA CYS A 155 8.73 3.29 6.73
C CYS A 155 9.43 4.57 6.27
N ASP A 156 10.03 5.28 7.22
CA ASP A 156 10.91 6.39 6.89
C ASP A 156 12.12 5.89 6.10
N THR A 157 12.35 6.45 4.91
CA THR A 157 13.42 6.02 4.00
C THR A 157 14.81 6.19 4.58
N TYR A 158 15.02 7.19 5.44
CA TYR A 158 16.34 7.56 5.93
C TYR A 158 16.53 7.19 7.41
N TYR A 159 15.49 7.33 8.21
CA TYR A 159 15.58 7.24 9.67
C TYR A 159 14.98 5.96 10.26
N ALA A 160 14.45 5.06 9.45
CA ALA A 160 13.90 3.78 9.91
C ALA A 160 14.44 2.59 9.10
N ASP A 161 14.53 1.46 9.77
CA ASP A 161 14.76 0.14 9.19
C ASP A 161 13.42 -0.58 9.05
N CYS A 162 13.19 -1.16 7.88
CA CYS A 162 12.06 -2.05 7.64
C CYS A 162 12.44 -3.47 8.06
N VAL A 163 11.63 -4.08 8.93
CA VAL A 163 11.79 -5.47 9.38
C VAL A 163 10.54 -6.25 9.04
N GLN A 164 10.68 -7.28 8.21
CA GLN A 164 9.59 -8.13 7.76
C GLN A 164 9.72 -9.56 8.30
N SER A 165 8.58 -10.17 8.67
CA SER A 165 8.48 -11.57 9.07
C SER A 165 7.03 -12.07 8.92
N ASN A 166 6.84 -13.24 8.30
CA ASN A 166 5.55 -13.93 8.15
C ASN A 166 4.47 -13.04 7.49
N GLY A 167 4.81 -12.37 6.38
CA GLY A 167 3.89 -11.48 5.66
C GLY A 167 3.55 -10.16 6.38
N VAL A 168 4.12 -9.89 7.55
CA VAL A 168 3.95 -8.62 8.28
C VAL A 168 5.26 -7.85 8.26
N TYR A 169 5.18 -6.53 8.11
CA TYR A 169 6.34 -5.64 8.25
C TYR A 169 6.14 -4.66 9.41
N THR A 170 7.25 -4.27 10.03
CA THR A 170 7.31 -3.26 11.07
C THR A 170 8.42 -2.28 10.76
N CYS A 171 8.16 -0.99 10.98
CA CYS A 171 9.17 0.05 10.85
C CYS A 171 9.79 0.30 12.22
N LYS A 172 11.12 0.21 12.31
CA LYS A 172 11.86 0.53 13.53
C LYS A 172 12.74 1.73 13.25
N CYS A 173 12.61 2.80 14.03
CA CYS A 173 13.55 3.91 13.90
C CYS A 173 14.98 3.41 14.18
N LYS A 174 15.95 3.93 13.42
CA LYS A 174 17.38 3.67 13.62
C LYS A 174 17.83 4.09 15.02
N ASP A 175 18.99 3.62 15.42
CA ASP A 175 19.57 3.99 16.72
C ASP A 175 19.62 5.51 16.90
N PHE A 176 19.33 5.95 18.13
CA PHE A 176 19.22 7.36 18.51
C PHE A 176 18.03 8.13 17.91
N PHE A 177 17.04 7.43 17.32
CA PHE A 177 15.75 8.00 16.94
C PHE A 177 14.60 7.36 17.73
N ARG A 178 13.50 8.10 17.88
CA ARG A 178 12.26 7.67 18.53
C ARG A 178 11.05 8.04 17.69
N GLY A 179 10.03 7.18 17.69
CA GLY A 179 8.80 7.38 16.92
C GLY A 179 8.19 6.05 16.50
N THR A 180 7.23 6.10 15.58
CA THR A 180 6.55 4.91 15.02
C THR A 180 7.35 4.21 13.93
N GLY A 181 8.45 4.79 13.43
CA GLY A 181 9.19 4.25 12.29
C GLY A 181 8.60 4.63 10.93
N THR A 182 7.38 5.17 10.88
CA THR A 182 6.74 5.58 9.62
C THR A 182 7.33 6.88 9.11
N SER A 183 7.17 7.15 7.81
CA SER A 183 7.68 8.35 7.15
C SER A 183 7.37 9.64 7.95
N GLY A 184 8.43 10.38 8.28
CA GLY A 184 8.36 11.65 9.01
C GLY A 184 8.08 11.54 10.51
N ASN A 185 7.98 10.34 11.08
CA ASN A 185 7.68 10.14 12.51
C ASN A 185 8.93 9.84 13.36
N CYS A 186 10.06 9.46 12.75
CA CYS A 186 11.30 9.29 13.50
C CYS A 186 11.91 10.65 13.84
N THR A 187 12.09 10.90 15.13
CA THR A 187 12.71 12.12 15.67
C THR A 187 13.96 11.76 16.45
N PRO A 188 15.06 12.53 16.32
CA PRO A 188 16.29 12.24 17.05
C PRO A 188 16.06 12.40 18.55
N VAL A 189 16.73 11.55 19.33
CA VAL A 189 16.81 11.69 20.78
C VAL A 189 17.57 12.96 21.13
N SER A 190 17.21 13.61 22.23
CA SER A 190 17.89 14.84 22.68
C SER A 190 19.41 14.64 22.82
N GLY A 191 20.18 15.54 22.18
CA GLY A 191 21.65 15.48 22.12
C GLY A 191 22.21 14.73 20.90
N TYR A 192 21.35 14.13 20.09
CA TYR A 192 21.71 13.35 18.89
C TYR A 192 21.10 13.94 17.60
N GLU A 193 20.67 15.20 17.63
CA GLU A 193 20.02 15.89 16.50
C GLU A 193 20.92 15.96 15.26
N TYR A 194 22.24 16.00 15.46
CA TYR A 194 23.22 16.04 14.37
C TYR A 194 23.21 14.77 13.49
N LEU A 195 22.86 13.60 14.06
CA LEU A 195 22.82 12.33 13.31
C LEU A 195 21.77 12.34 12.19
N ALA A 196 20.70 13.11 12.35
CA ALA A 196 19.65 13.19 11.33
C ALA A 196 20.20 13.77 10.02
N CYS A 197 21.00 14.83 10.10
CA CYS A 197 21.65 15.40 8.93
C CYS A 197 22.75 14.48 8.39
N GLU A 198 23.51 13.82 9.29
CA GLU A 198 24.57 12.89 8.89
C GLU A 198 24.04 11.69 8.09
N LEU A 199 22.90 11.11 8.50
CA LEU A 199 22.23 10.01 7.77
C LEU A 199 21.71 10.43 6.39
N LEU A 200 21.44 11.73 6.17
CA LEU A 200 21.13 12.29 4.86
C LEU A 200 22.39 12.58 4.02
N GLY A 201 23.58 12.28 4.53
CA GLY A 201 24.86 12.64 3.89
C GLY A 201 25.19 14.13 4.00
N SER A 202 24.54 14.86 4.90
CA SER A 202 24.78 16.28 5.16
C SER A 202 25.57 16.49 6.44
N SER A 203 26.72 17.15 6.37
CA SER A 203 27.53 17.52 7.54
C SER A 203 27.37 19.01 7.83
N CYS A 204 26.71 19.35 8.95
CA CYS A 204 26.56 20.74 9.36
C CYS A 204 27.87 21.27 9.94
N ASN A 205 28.25 22.51 9.58
CA ASN A 205 29.41 23.16 10.18
C ASN A 205 29.11 23.64 11.63
N SER A 206 30.14 24.09 12.36
CA SER A 206 29.99 24.52 13.76
C SER A 206 29.05 25.72 13.98
N TYR A 207 28.78 26.53 12.95
CA TYR A 207 27.84 27.66 13.00
C TYR A 207 26.41 27.28 12.59
N GLN A 208 26.17 26.01 12.27
CA GLN A 208 24.89 25.45 11.86
C GLN A 208 24.43 24.39 12.85
N GLU A 209 23.12 24.17 12.90
CA GLU A 209 22.47 23.09 13.65
C GLU A 209 21.49 22.35 12.76
N CYS A 210 21.32 21.06 13.01
CA CYS A 210 20.39 20.22 12.26
C CYS A 210 18.97 20.48 12.77
N GLN A 211 18.09 20.95 11.90
CA GLN A 211 16.70 21.26 12.24
C GLN A 211 15.71 20.50 11.35
N ARG A 212 14.55 20.18 11.91
CA ARG A 212 13.46 19.49 11.21
C ARG A 212 12.70 20.46 10.29
N GLU A 213 12.46 20.04 9.06
CA GLU A 213 11.67 20.75 8.06
C GLU A 213 10.19 20.38 8.10
N ALA A 214 9.35 21.14 7.39
CA ALA A 214 7.91 20.94 7.34
C ALA A 214 7.49 19.54 6.81
N LEU A 215 8.32 18.94 5.96
CA LEU A 215 8.09 17.60 5.37
C LEU A 215 8.62 16.46 6.24
N GLY A 216 9.15 16.75 7.44
CA GLY A 216 9.76 15.75 8.33
C GLY A 216 11.20 15.40 8.00
N SER A 217 11.77 15.94 6.91
CA SER A 217 13.20 15.89 6.61
C SER A 217 14.01 16.76 7.58
N TYR A 218 15.33 16.59 7.61
CA TYR A 218 16.25 17.37 8.43
C TYR A 218 17.26 18.11 7.55
N SER A 219 17.57 19.35 7.89
CA SER A 219 18.58 20.13 7.16
C SER A 219 19.39 21.02 8.08
N CYS A 220 20.60 21.37 7.63
CA CYS A 220 21.46 22.30 8.35
C CYS A 220 20.90 23.72 8.24
N LYS A 221 20.59 24.33 9.38
CA LYS A 221 20.18 25.73 9.49
C LYS A 221 21.20 26.50 10.31
N ASP A 222 21.41 27.77 9.96
CA ASP A 222 22.30 28.63 10.73
C ASP A 222 21.77 28.78 12.16
N LYS A 223 22.65 28.59 13.14
CA LYS A 223 22.34 28.84 14.55
C LYS A 223 21.92 30.31 14.73
N THR A 224 21.21 30.61 15.81
CA THR A 224 20.87 32.00 16.15
C THR A 224 22.13 32.86 16.34
N SER A 225 22.04 34.16 16.12
CA SER A 225 23.19 35.08 16.22
C SER A 225 23.93 34.96 17.56
N MET A 226 23.20 34.78 18.67
CA MET A 226 23.80 34.58 20.00
C MET A 226 24.59 33.26 20.10
N GLN A 227 24.06 32.17 19.54
CA GLN A 227 24.74 30.87 19.51
C GLN A 227 25.96 30.88 18.57
N GLN A 228 25.90 31.59 17.44
CA GLN A 228 27.05 31.73 16.55
C GLN A 228 28.19 32.50 17.22
N LEU A 229 27.87 33.57 17.96
CA LEU A 229 28.86 34.30 18.78
C LEU A 229 29.45 33.43 19.88
N SER A 230 28.63 32.68 20.61
CA SER A 230 29.13 31.78 21.67
C SER A 230 30.07 30.72 21.09
N THR A 231 29.74 30.17 19.92
CA THR A 231 30.59 29.21 19.21
C THR A 231 31.92 29.84 18.84
N PHE A 232 31.92 31.07 18.30
CA PHE A 232 33.14 31.80 17.98
C PHE A 232 34.05 32.03 19.20
N PHE A 233 33.49 32.41 20.35
CA PHE A 233 34.29 32.63 21.55
C PHE A 233 34.80 31.33 22.19
N SER A 234 34.14 30.21 21.95
CA SER A 234 34.52 28.89 22.49
C SER A 234 35.52 28.16 21.61
N GLU A 235 35.27 28.11 20.30
CA GLU A 235 36.04 27.30 19.34
C GLU A 235 36.99 28.15 18.48
N GLY A 236 36.82 29.48 18.49
CA GLY A 236 37.54 30.41 17.64
C GLY A 236 36.85 30.65 16.29
N GLY A 237 37.52 31.43 15.44
CA GLY A 237 37.09 31.69 14.07
C GLY A 237 37.56 30.58 13.12
N SER A 238 36.63 30.07 12.32
CA SER A 238 36.87 29.17 11.18
C SER A 238 36.61 29.87 9.84
N VAL A 239 36.96 29.22 8.72
CA VAL A 239 36.61 29.67 7.35
C VAL A 239 35.10 29.82 7.15
N ASN A 240 34.30 29.08 7.93
CA ASN A 240 32.84 29.14 7.89
C ASN A 240 32.24 30.22 8.82
N THR A 241 33.08 31.03 9.47
CA THR A 241 32.59 32.08 10.38
C THR A 241 31.84 33.16 9.59
N PRO A 242 30.60 33.50 9.98
CA PRO A 242 29.87 34.61 9.37
C PRO A 242 30.66 35.93 9.43
N ALA A 243 30.69 36.69 8.33
CA ALA A 243 31.44 37.95 8.22
C ALA A 243 31.06 38.98 9.30
N TRP A 244 29.80 39.01 9.71
CA TRP A 244 29.29 39.91 10.76
C TRP A 244 29.95 39.67 12.12
N ILE A 245 30.36 38.43 12.43
CA ILE A 245 31.08 38.11 13.67
C ILE A 245 32.48 38.72 13.65
N TRP A 246 33.19 38.62 12.52
CA TRP A 246 34.49 39.28 12.35
C TRP A 246 34.38 40.79 12.52
N PHE A 247 33.33 41.41 11.96
CA PHE A 247 33.08 42.83 12.17
C PHE A 247 32.88 43.16 13.65
N ILE A 248 32.04 42.41 14.38
CA ILE A 248 31.81 42.68 15.81
C ILE A 248 33.10 42.52 16.63
N VAL A 249 33.89 41.48 16.39
CA VAL A 249 35.08 41.20 17.20
C VAL A 249 36.18 42.23 16.92
N VAL A 250 36.40 42.60 15.65
CA VAL A 250 37.42 43.59 15.27
C VAL A 250 37.00 45.00 15.69
N PHE A 251 35.77 45.43 15.39
CA PHE A 251 35.29 46.76 15.77
C PHE A 251 35.09 46.87 17.29
N GLY A 252 34.56 45.84 17.93
CA GLY A 252 34.41 45.78 19.38
C GLY A 252 35.75 45.88 20.10
N GLY A 253 36.77 45.13 19.63
CA GLY A 253 38.14 45.24 20.13
C GLY A 253 38.72 46.63 19.97
N PHE A 254 38.54 47.26 18.79
CA PHE A 254 39.02 48.62 18.54
C PHE A 254 38.37 49.67 19.45
N LEU A 255 37.04 49.62 19.62
CA LEU A 255 36.32 50.52 20.52
C LEU A 255 36.76 50.35 21.97
N LEU A 256 37.01 49.11 22.41
CA LEU A 256 37.48 48.82 23.76
C LEU A 256 38.89 49.38 23.98
N ILE A 257 39.79 49.28 22.99
CA ILE A 257 41.12 49.89 23.02
C ILE A 257 41.00 51.43 23.09
N LEU A 258 40.16 52.06 22.27
CA LEU A 258 39.94 53.52 22.32
C LEU A 258 39.39 53.97 23.68
N PHE A 259 38.47 53.21 24.25
CA PHE A 259 37.90 53.50 25.57
C PHE A 259 38.95 53.38 26.68
N LEU A 260 39.75 52.31 26.69
CA LEU A 260 40.86 52.15 27.62
C LEU A 260 41.91 53.26 27.46
N TRP A 261 42.21 53.66 26.22
CA TRP A 261 43.08 54.79 25.93
C TRP A 261 42.51 56.10 26.49
N PHE A 262 41.21 56.33 26.33
CA PHE A 262 40.55 57.53 26.88
C PHE A 262 40.57 57.53 28.42
N LEU A 263 40.33 56.39 29.06
CA LEU A 263 40.40 56.25 30.52
C LEU A 263 41.81 56.49 31.05
N THR A 264 42.82 55.88 30.44
CA THR A 264 44.23 56.08 30.83
C THR A 264 44.67 57.53 30.61
N LYS A 265 44.24 58.17 29.52
CA LYS A 265 44.45 59.60 29.28
C LYS A 265 43.80 60.45 30.37
N LYS A 266 42.53 60.20 30.73
CA LYS A 266 41.84 60.92 31.81
C LYS A 266 42.52 60.75 33.17
N LEU A 267 43.02 59.56 33.49
CA LEU A 267 43.78 59.30 34.71
C LEU A 267 45.11 60.06 34.71
N THR A 268 45.81 60.05 33.58
CA THR A 268 47.08 60.77 33.41
C THR A 268 46.90 62.28 33.53
N ASP A 269 45.84 62.84 32.93
CA ASP A 269 45.54 64.27 32.99
C ASP A 269 45.03 64.70 34.39
N THR A 270 44.34 63.82 35.12
CA THR A 270 43.97 64.05 36.52
C THR A 270 45.20 64.00 37.44
N LYS A 271 46.12 63.06 37.23
CA LYS A 271 47.40 63.01 37.95
C LYS A 271 48.23 64.27 37.70
N ARG A 272 48.34 64.70 36.43
CA ARG A 272 49.02 65.95 36.05
C ARG A 272 48.40 67.17 36.73
N ARG A 273 47.07 67.27 36.79
CA ARG A 273 46.39 68.37 37.49
C ARG A 273 46.66 68.36 39.00
N ASN A 274 46.64 67.20 39.65
CA ASN A 274 46.95 67.09 41.08
C ASN A 274 48.42 67.46 41.37
N GLU A 275 49.37 67.02 40.54
CA GLU A 275 50.80 67.40 40.64
C GLU A 275 51.01 68.91 40.39
N THR A 276 50.23 69.53 39.50
CA THR A 276 50.26 70.98 39.23
C THR A 276 49.68 71.78 40.40
N GLN A 277 48.69 71.21 41.10
CA GLN A 277 48.06 71.80 42.28
C GLN A 277 48.97 71.70 43.52
N GLU A 278 49.73 70.62 43.66
CA GLU A 278 50.78 70.52 44.68
C GLU A 278 51.93 71.49 44.42
N THR A 279 52.45 71.58 43.18
CA THR A 279 53.56 72.51 42.85
C THR A 279 53.20 73.98 42.98
N THR A 280 51.94 74.37 42.74
CA THR A 280 51.48 75.76 43.00
C THR A 280 51.31 76.06 44.49
N LEU A 281 51.02 75.07 45.33
CA LEU A 281 50.99 75.22 46.78
C LEU A 281 52.40 75.48 47.36
N TYR A 282 53.43 74.80 46.84
CA TYR A 282 54.82 75.00 47.27
C TYR A 282 55.47 76.27 46.70
N ALA A 283 55.02 76.78 45.55
CA ALA A 283 55.55 78.02 44.95
C ALA A 283 55.17 79.29 45.72
N ASN A 284 54.14 79.27 46.57
CA ASN A 284 53.75 80.39 47.42
C ASN A 284 54.57 80.51 48.73
N TYR A 285 55.56 79.63 48.94
CA TYR A 285 56.48 79.70 50.08
C TYR A 285 57.94 79.85 49.59
N THR A 286 58.35 81.08 49.24
CA THR A 286 59.79 81.43 49.19
C THR A 286 60.04 82.78 49.87
N PRO A 287 60.96 82.87 50.86
CA PRO A 287 61.44 84.14 51.40
C PRO A 287 62.66 84.65 50.62
N ALA A 288 62.81 85.96 50.53
CA ALA A 288 63.96 86.64 49.94
C ALA A 288 65.22 86.56 50.84
N VAL A 289 66.43 86.61 50.25
CA VAL A 289 67.53 87.58 50.52
C VAL A 289 68.93 87.08 50.04
N ALA A 290 69.54 87.91 49.17
CA ALA A 290 70.94 88.36 48.96
C ALA A 290 72.21 87.46 48.93
N ALA A 291 72.89 87.55 47.77
CA ALA A 291 74.29 87.99 47.47
C ALA A 291 75.57 87.26 47.99
N ALA A 292 76.26 86.59 47.03
CA ALA A 292 77.69 86.67 46.58
C ALA A 292 78.91 86.56 47.57
N PRO A 293 80.19 86.35 47.11
CA PRO A 293 80.75 85.89 45.81
C PRO A 293 81.90 84.82 45.90
N ALA A 294 82.36 84.32 44.72
CA ALA A 294 83.69 83.81 44.24
C ALA A 294 84.57 82.91 45.15
N TYR A 295 85.36 81.91 44.71
CA TYR A 295 86.46 81.84 43.73
C TYR A 295 86.86 80.35 43.46
N GLY A 296 87.59 80.08 42.37
CA GLY A 296 88.74 79.14 42.42
C GLY A 296 88.64 77.82 41.64
N ALA A 297 89.46 77.72 40.58
CA ALA A 297 89.71 76.60 39.68
C ALA A 297 90.28 75.31 40.31
N MET A 298 90.13 74.17 39.62
CA MET A 298 91.25 73.42 39.00
C MET A 298 90.78 72.17 38.22
N ASP A 299 91.45 71.96 37.09
CA ASP A 299 91.38 70.81 36.17
C ASP A 299 91.80 69.48 36.82
N TYR A 300 91.41 68.34 36.23
CA TYR A 300 92.35 67.38 35.61
C TYR A 300 91.61 66.22 34.90
N TYR A 301 92.19 65.83 33.76
CA TYR A 301 91.82 64.72 32.88
C TYR A 301 91.96 63.32 33.51
N GLY A 302 91.21 62.36 32.96
CA GLY A 302 91.39 60.91 33.10
C GLY A 302 90.35 60.15 32.30
#